data_AF-A0A6B3HS56-F1
#
_entry.id   AF-A0A6B3HS56-F1
#
_cell.length_a   1.000
_cell.length_b   1.000
_cell.length_c   1.000
_cell.angle_alpha   90.00
_cell.angle_beta   90.00
_cell.angle_gamma   90.00
#
_symmetry.space_group_name_H-M   'P 1'
#
loop_
_entity.id
_entity.type
_entity.pdbx_description
1 polymer ?
#
loop_
_entity_poly.entity_id
_entity_poly.type
_entity_poly.pdbx_seq_one_letter_code
_entity_poly.pdbx_strand_id
1 'polypeptide(L)' 'CDRLIAVEVLTPGGNWSSYPPHKHDEHVPGEECELEEIYYFEVEGGGLGYHRVSPSREGGTDVLAEVGSGDAVLIPDGWH' A
#
# COMPACT_ATOMS: atom_id res chain seq x y z
N CYS A 1 -8.07 22.84 4.19
CA CYS A 1 -6.80 22.61 3.46
C CYS A 1 -6.95 21.35 2.65
N ASP A 2 -6.48 21.38 1.42
CA ASP A 2 -6.37 20.21 0.55
C ASP A 2 -5.31 19.26 1.13
N ARG A 3 -5.58 17.96 1.18
CA ARG A 3 -4.75 16.94 1.87
C ARG A 3 -4.35 15.77 0.96
N LEU A 4 -4.22 16.02 -0.34
CA LEU A 4 -3.85 14.98 -1.30
C LEU A 4 -2.33 14.87 -1.43
N ILE A 5 -1.81 13.66 -1.28
CA ILE A 5 -0.45 13.28 -1.67
C ILE A 5 -0.61 12.23 -2.78
N ALA A 6 0.17 12.36 -3.84
CA ALA A 6 0.19 11.40 -4.94
C ALA A 6 1.64 11.06 -5.31
N VAL A 7 1.90 9.78 -5.53
CA VAL A 7 3.21 9.26 -5.93
C VAL A 7 3.02 8.13 -6.95
N GLU A 8 3.98 7.98 -7.86
CA GLU A 8 4.07 6.86 -8.79
C GLU A 8 5.37 6.11 -8.51
N VAL A 9 5.30 4.78 -8.48
CA VAL A 9 6.45 3.90 -8.30
C VAL A 9 6.46 2.87 -9.41
N LEU A 10 7.59 2.75 -10.11
CA LEU A 10 7.82 1.71 -11.11
C LEU A 10 8.64 0.58 -10.49
N THR A 11 8.05 -0.62 -10.43
CA THR A 11 8.67 -1.80 -9.83
C THR A 11 8.99 -2.83 -10.91
N PRO A 12 10.27 -3.01 -11.30
CA PRO A 12 10.62 -4.02 -12.29
C PRO A 12 10.24 -5.44 -11.84
N GLY A 13 9.90 -6.31 -12.81
CA GLY A 13 9.48 -7.67 -12.52
C GLY A 13 10.48 -8.45 -11.65
N GLY A 14 9.96 -9.11 -10.61
CA GLY A 14 10.76 -9.86 -9.64
C GLY A 14 11.23 -9.05 -8.42
N ASN A 15 11.03 -7.73 -8.41
CA ASN A 15 11.31 -6.88 -7.25
C ASN A 15 10.07 -6.65 -6.38
N TRP A 16 10.30 -6.10 -5.19
CA TRP A 16 9.26 -5.63 -4.27
C TRP A 16 9.42 -4.13 -4.05
N SER A 17 8.30 -3.40 -4.11
CA SER A 17 8.20 -2.00 -3.68
C SER A 17 7.58 -1.91 -2.29
N SER A 18 7.51 -0.68 -1.74
CA SER A 18 6.99 -0.43 -0.39
C SER A 18 7.73 -1.26 0.68
N TYR A 19 9.00 -1.57 0.41
CA TYR A 19 9.85 -2.42 1.22
C TYR A 19 11.14 -1.71 1.64
N PRO A 20 11.60 -1.81 2.91
CA PRO A 20 10.97 -2.54 4.03
C PRO A 20 9.56 -2.03 4.38
N PRO A 21 8.65 -2.89 4.90
CA PRO A 21 7.25 -2.51 5.13
C PRO A 21 7.14 -1.32 6.06
N HIS A 22 6.16 -0.47 5.81
CA HIS A 22 5.90 0.72 6.60
C HIS A 22 4.40 0.89 6.86
N LYS A 23 4.06 1.78 7.78
CA LYS A 23 2.68 2.16 8.09
C LYS A 23 2.60 3.64 8.39
N HIS A 24 1.42 4.18 8.22
CA HIS A 24 1.06 5.56 8.52
C HIS A 24 -0.41 5.57 8.95
N ASP A 25 -0.73 4.77 9.97
CA ASP A 25 -2.10 4.47 10.42
C ASP A 25 -2.43 5.00 11.82
N GLU A 26 -1.49 5.73 12.44
CA GLU A 26 -1.66 6.39 13.72
C GLU A 26 -1.01 7.78 13.72
N HIS A 27 -1.60 8.72 14.44
CA HIS A 27 -0.96 10.01 14.69
C HIS A 27 -0.05 9.94 15.92
N VAL A 28 1.27 9.89 15.68
CA VAL A 28 2.30 9.93 16.72
C VAL A 28 3.19 11.16 16.50
N PRO A 29 3.11 12.20 17.34
CA PRO A 29 3.83 13.45 17.12
C PRO A 29 5.33 13.26 16.92
N GLY A 30 5.82 13.63 15.72
CA GLY A 30 7.24 13.56 15.35
C GLY A 30 7.69 12.24 14.75
N GLU A 31 6.82 11.22 14.72
CA GLU A 31 7.15 9.86 14.27
C GLU A 31 6.24 9.40 13.14
N GLU A 32 4.93 9.62 13.25
CA GLU A 32 3.93 9.07 12.32
C GLU A 32 2.74 10.02 12.10
N CYS A 33 2.18 9.97 10.90
CA CYS A 33 0.94 10.64 10.52
C CYS A 33 -0.09 9.59 10.12
N GLU A 34 -1.36 9.84 10.46
CA GLU A 34 -2.47 9.04 9.95
C GLU A 34 -2.77 9.47 8.50
N LEU A 35 -2.51 8.58 7.55
CA LEU A 35 -2.68 8.74 6.12
C LEU A 35 -3.33 7.48 5.55
N GLU A 36 -4.54 7.60 4.99
CA GLU A 36 -5.07 6.50 4.18
C GLU A 36 -4.32 6.46 2.84
N GLU A 37 -3.99 5.26 2.36
CA GLU A 37 -3.32 5.08 1.07
C GLU A 37 -4.14 4.19 0.12
N ILE A 38 -4.11 4.53 -1.17
CA ILE A 38 -4.77 3.77 -2.24
C ILE A 38 -3.72 3.44 -3.27
N TYR A 39 -3.49 2.16 -3.52
CA TYR A 39 -2.67 1.70 -4.63
C TYR A 39 -3.56 1.43 -5.83
N TYR A 40 -3.19 2.00 -6.97
CA TYR A 40 -3.71 1.64 -8.29
C TYR A 40 -2.59 0.96 -9.07
N PHE A 41 -2.86 -0.21 -9.63
CA PHE A 41 -1.85 -1.01 -10.30
C PHE A 41 -2.00 -0.96 -11.82
N GLU A 42 -0.87 -0.77 -12.50
CA GLU A 42 -0.71 -1.08 -13.91
C GLU A 42 0.37 -2.15 -14.04
N VAL A 43 0.07 -3.21 -14.78
CA VAL A 43 0.99 -4.33 -14.96
C VAL A 43 1.09 -4.67 -16.44
N GLU A 44 2.31 -4.60 -16.97
CA GLU A 44 2.58 -4.85 -18.38
C GLU A 44 2.39 -6.34 -18.75
N GLY A 45 1.96 -6.58 -20.00
CA GLY A 45 1.99 -7.92 -20.59
C GLY A 45 0.98 -8.92 -20.00
N GLY A 46 -0.04 -8.45 -19.28
CA GLY A 46 -0.97 -9.32 -18.55
C GLY A 46 -0.30 -10.02 -17.36
N GLY A 47 0.80 -9.45 -16.86
CA GLY A 47 1.44 -9.89 -15.64
C GLY A 47 0.56 -9.63 -14.41
N LEU A 48 1.02 -10.16 -13.28
CA LEU A 48 0.33 -10.06 -11.99
C LEU A 48 1.35 -9.72 -10.90
N GLY A 49 0.88 -9.10 -9.82
CA GLY A 49 1.60 -8.89 -8.58
C GLY A 49 0.83 -9.46 -7.39
N TYR A 50 1.47 -9.47 -6.22
CA TYR A 50 0.80 -9.71 -4.96
C TYR A 50 0.97 -8.48 -4.06
N HIS A 51 -0.12 -8.03 -3.46
CA HIS A 51 -0.12 -6.96 -2.49
C HIS A 51 -0.50 -7.53 -1.12
N ARG A 52 0.33 -7.26 -0.10
CA ARG A 52 0.10 -7.70 1.27
C ARG A 52 -0.05 -6.49 2.17
N VAL A 53 -1.17 -6.44 2.88
CA VAL A 53 -1.33 -5.62 4.09
C VAL A 53 -1.36 -6.57 5.28
N SER A 54 -0.56 -6.29 6.31
CA SER A 54 -0.58 -7.04 7.56
C SER A 54 -1.02 -6.16 8.73
N PRO A 55 -1.81 -6.67 9.68
CA PRO A 55 -2.34 -5.84 10.75
C PRO A 55 -1.23 -5.22 11.60
N SER A 56 -1.34 -3.91 11.87
CA SER A 56 -0.53 -3.21 12.87
C SER A 56 -1.08 -3.36 14.29
N ARG A 57 -2.36 -3.77 14.41
CA ARG A 57 -3.14 -3.89 15.65
C ARG A 57 -4.16 -5.03 15.56
N GLU A 58 -4.73 -5.42 16.70
CA GLU A 58 -5.78 -6.45 16.74
C GLU A 58 -7.01 -6.02 15.95
N GLY A 59 -7.49 -6.90 15.06
CA GLY A 59 -8.63 -6.62 14.18
C GLY A 59 -8.36 -5.65 13.03
N GLY A 60 -7.10 -5.26 12.82
CA GLY A 60 -6.69 -4.44 11.67
C GLY A 60 -6.74 -5.19 10.34
N THR A 61 -6.40 -4.48 9.27
CA THR A 61 -6.46 -4.96 7.88
C THR A 61 -5.50 -6.13 7.67
N ASP A 62 -6.04 -7.28 7.25
CA ASP A 62 -5.27 -8.45 6.85
C ASP A 62 -5.68 -8.90 5.45
N VAL A 63 -4.91 -8.48 4.45
CA VAL A 63 -5.24 -8.70 3.03
C VAL A 63 -4.02 -9.21 2.31
N LEU A 64 -4.16 -10.36 1.65
CA LEU A 64 -3.26 -10.79 0.59
C LEU A 64 -4.07 -10.87 -0.70
N ALA A 65 -3.76 -10.00 -1.66
CA ALA A 65 -4.45 -9.93 -2.94
C ALA A 65 -3.48 -10.19 -4.09
N GLU A 66 -3.93 -10.97 -5.08
CA GLU A 66 -3.35 -10.93 -6.43
C GLU A 66 -3.88 -9.68 -7.13
N VAL A 67 -3.02 -8.92 -7.80
CA VAL A 67 -3.37 -7.67 -8.48
C VAL A 67 -2.87 -7.66 -9.91
N GLY A 68 -3.68 -7.15 -10.83
CA GLY A 68 -3.37 -6.92 -12.24
C GLY A 68 -3.56 -5.46 -12.65
N SER A 69 -3.44 -5.21 -13.96
CA SER A 69 -3.69 -3.88 -14.54
C SER A 69 -5.15 -3.45 -14.32
N GLY A 70 -5.33 -2.24 -13.76
CA GLY A 70 -6.62 -1.65 -13.46
C GLY A 70 -7.14 -1.94 -12.04
N ASP A 71 -6.46 -2.79 -11.27
CA ASP A 71 -6.87 -3.11 -9.90
C ASP A 71 -6.47 -2.01 -8.91
N ALA A 72 -7.22 -1.92 -7.82
CA ALA A 72 -6.90 -1.04 -6.71
C ALA A 72 -7.01 -1.76 -5.36
N VAL A 73 -6.10 -1.39 -4.44
CA VAL A 73 -6.12 -1.84 -3.04
C VAL A 73 -6.19 -0.62 -2.14
N LEU A 74 -7.13 -0.62 -1.20
CA LEU A 74 -7.31 0.41 -0.21
C LEU A 74 -6.64 -0.02 1.09
N ILE A 75 -5.86 0.88 1.68
CA ILE A 75 -5.09 0.64 2.89
C ILE A 75 -5.53 1.67 3.94
N PRO A 76 -6.54 1.34 4.77
CA PRO A 76 -6.95 2.20 5.87
C PRO A 76 -5.98 2.08 7.07
N ASP A 77 -5.26 0.96 7.18
CA ASP A 77 -4.25 0.71 8.21
C ASP A 77 -3.34 -0.47 7.86
N GLY A 78 -2.32 -0.70 8.69
CA GLY A 78 -1.46 -1.87 8.61
C GLY A 78 -0.14 -1.64 7.86
N TRP A 79 0.72 -2.64 7.92
CA TRP A 79 2.02 -2.63 7.24
C TRP A 79 1.86 -3.05 5.79
N HIS A 80 2.43 -2.25 4.88
CA HIS A 80 2.36 -2.42 3.44
C HIS A 80 3.67 -2.01 2.74
#